data_AF-A0A7J3WAG2-F1
#
_entry.id   AF-A0A7J3WAG2-F1
#
_cell.length_a   1.000
_cell.length_b   1.000
_cell.length_c   1.000
_cell.angle_alpha   90.00
_cell.angle_beta   90.00
_cell.angle_gamma   90.00
#
_symmetry.space_group_name_H-M   'P 1'
#
loop_
_entity.id
_entity.type
_entity.pdbx_description
1 polymer ?
#
loop_
_entity_poly.entity_id
_entity_poly.type
_entity_poly.pdbx_seq_one_letter_code
_entity_poly.pdbx_strand_id
1 'polypeptide(L)'
;MSFRTVTDAQLVQQLFRIFYERDYVDVFQPFSFERREFGYMPFGQRVMVRHLSFKSFDELRKTLVREAPLHVYRSAALYQYPQAPMEEKGWLGAELIFDIDADHLETGCKPGHDYYVCLSCGQRTGEKTQRCGVCGGETVEVKMVCDTCLEKTKQELLKLIDFMENDFGLSSFTVSFSGNRGYHLAVEAKEVLELGRDARQEIVDYVTGSHISIGFHGLP
;
A
#
# COMPACT_ATOMS: atom_id res chain seq x y z
N MET A 1 10.88 2.96 -5.23
CA MET A 1 11.42 2.84 -6.60
C MET A 1 12.89 3.24 -6.59
N SER A 2 13.73 2.58 -7.37
CA SER A 2 15.15 2.94 -7.57
C SER A 2 15.34 3.47 -8.99
N PHE A 3 16.09 4.55 -9.13
CA PHE A 3 16.43 5.16 -10.41
C PHE A 3 17.90 4.86 -10.73
N ARG A 4 18.21 4.61 -12.01
CA ARG A 4 19.60 4.34 -12.43
C ARG A 4 20.45 5.61 -12.41
N THR A 5 19.85 6.75 -12.75
CA THR A 5 20.53 8.05 -12.74
C THR A 5 19.68 9.12 -12.04
N VAL A 6 20.34 10.20 -11.61
CA VAL A 6 19.68 11.39 -11.05
C VAL A 6 18.78 12.04 -12.11
N THR A 7 19.21 12.05 -13.37
CA THR A 7 18.44 12.61 -14.49
C THR A 7 17.15 11.84 -14.72
N ASP A 8 17.16 10.51 -14.63
CA ASP A 8 15.94 9.69 -14.73
C ASP A 8 14.96 10.03 -13.60
N ALA A 9 15.47 10.15 -12.36
CA ALA A 9 14.65 10.52 -11.21
C ALA A 9 14.02 11.90 -11.38
N GLN A 10 14.78 12.88 -11.88
CA GLN A 10 14.29 14.23 -12.15
C GLN A 10 13.22 14.24 -13.24
N LEU A 11 13.42 13.50 -14.34
CA LEU A 11 12.43 13.38 -15.41
C LEU A 11 11.11 12.80 -14.87
N VAL A 12 11.18 11.69 -14.13
CA VAL A 12 9.98 11.07 -13.54
C VAL A 12 9.32 11.98 -12.52
N GLN A 13 10.08 12.72 -11.71
CA GLN A 13 9.52 13.70 -10.79
C GLN A 13 8.77 14.83 -11.52
N GLN A 14 9.25 15.30 -12.67
CA GLN A 14 8.50 16.27 -13.49
C GLN A 14 7.20 15.67 -14.03
N LEU A 15 7.20 14.41 -14.45
CA LEU A 15 5.98 13.73 -14.88
C LEU A 15 4.96 13.62 -13.73
N PHE A 16 5.43 13.32 -12.51
CA PHE A 16 4.57 13.31 -11.32
C PHE A 16 3.98 14.68 -11.04
N ARG A 17 4.77 15.76 -11.16
CA ARG A 17 4.29 17.14 -11.01
C ARG A 17 3.17 17.45 -12.00
N ILE A 18 3.38 17.12 -13.27
CA ILE A 18 2.38 17.32 -14.34
C ILE A 18 1.11 16.54 -14.02
N PHE A 19 1.23 15.28 -13.60
CA PHE A 19 0.10 14.46 -13.19
C PHE A 19 -0.69 15.11 -12.05
N TYR A 20 -0.02 15.56 -10.97
CA TYR A 20 -0.70 16.23 -9.87
C TYR A 20 -1.38 17.55 -10.29
N GLU A 21 -0.79 18.26 -11.25
CA GLU A 21 -1.30 19.54 -11.76
C GLU A 21 -2.47 19.39 -12.74
N ARG A 22 -2.54 18.29 -13.50
CA ARG A 22 -3.51 18.14 -14.59
C ARG A 22 -4.54 17.05 -14.34
N ASP A 23 -4.08 15.87 -13.94
CA ASP A 23 -4.88 14.64 -13.97
C ASP A 23 -5.34 14.20 -12.57
N TYR A 24 -4.65 14.63 -11.51
CA TYR A 24 -5.04 14.36 -10.13
C TYR A 24 -6.17 15.30 -9.67
N VAL A 25 -7.29 15.23 -10.38
CA VAL A 25 -8.53 15.97 -10.16
C VAL A 25 -9.65 14.97 -9.87
N ASP A 26 -10.58 15.35 -8.98
CA ASP A 26 -11.76 14.54 -8.64
C ASP A 26 -11.46 13.10 -8.19
N VAL A 27 -10.44 12.95 -7.34
CA VAL A 27 -10.06 11.66 -6.76
C VAL A 27 -10.82 11.41 -5.45
N PHE A 28 -10.89 10.14 -5.06
CA PHE A 28 -11.44 9.74 -3.77
C PHE A 28 -10.84 10.54 -2.62
N GLN A 29 -11.72 11.09 -1.77
CA GLN A 29 -11.35 11.78 -0.55
C GLN A 29 -11.77 10.93 0.64
N PRO A 30 -10.83 10.55 1.53
CA PRO A 30 -11.18 9.75 2.69
C PRO A 30 -12.11 10.50 3.64
N PHE A 31 -12.97 9.77 4.34
CA PHE A 31 -13.80 10.32 5.41
C PHE A 31 -12.94 11.00 6.48
N SER A 32 -13.47 12.08 7.09
CA SER A 32 -12.77 12.86 8.13
C SER A 32 -11.37 13.33 7.71
N PHE A 33 -11.25 13.82 6.47
CA PHE A 33 -9.99 14.23 5.83
C PHE A 33 -9.10 15.10 6.72
N GLU A 34 -9.69 16.10 7.37
CA GLU A 34 -9.02 17.08 8.23
C GLU A 34 -8.50 16.49 9.55
N ARG A 35 -8.99 15.30 9.93
CA ARG A 35 -8.58 14.57 11.14
C ARG A 35 -7.48 13.55 10.86
N ARG A 36 -6.96 13.50 9.63
CA ARG A 36 -5.91 12.55 9.25
C ARG A 36 -4.54 13.22 9.24
N GLU A 37 -3.56 12.45 9.71
CA GLU A 37 -2.17 12.70 9.37
C GLU A 37 -1.92 12.24 7.93
N PHE A 38 -1.23 13.08 7.18
CA PHE A 38 -0.64 12.77 5.89
C PHE A 38 0.88 12.74 6.00
N GLY A 39 1.50 11.97 5.10
CA GLY A 39 2.93 11.97 4.91
C GLY A 39 3.30 11.63 3.48
N TYR A 40 4.51 12.00 3.06
CA TYR A 40 4.99 11.69 1.72
C TYR A 40 6.49 11.38 1.72
N MET A 41 6.92 10.60 0.72
CA MET A 41 8.33 10.31 0.46
C MET A 41 8.82 11.17 -0.70
N PRO A 42 9.79 12.09 -0.49
CA PRO A 42 10.39 12.86 -1.57
C PRO A 42 11.23 11.97 -2.51
N PHE A 43 11.42 12.41 -3.75
CA PHE A 43 12.39 11.78 -4.66
C PHE A 43 13.82 11.91 -4.10
N GLY A 44 14.59 10.82 -4.16
CA GLY A 44 16.00 10.80 -3.75
C GLY A 44 16.25 10.88 -2.24
N GLN A 45 15.20 11.00 -1.42
CA GLN A 45 15.32 11.01 0.05
C GLN A 45 14.89 9.67 0.64
N ARG A 46 15.44 9.34 1.81
CA ARG A 46 15.07 8.12 2.57
C ARG A 46 14.15 8.40 3.76
N VAL A 47 13.91 9.67 4.05
CA VAL A 47 13.12 10.12 5.20
C VAL A 47 11.78 10.62 4.70
N MET A 48 10.70 10.10 5.29
CA MET A 48 9.34 10.55 5.02
C MET A 48 9.11 11.91 5.70
N VAL A 49 8.48 12.84 4.97
CA VAL A 49 7.90 14.05 5.56
C VAL A 49 6.53 13.67 6.13
N ARG A 50 6.30 13.92 7.42
CA ARG A 50 5.08 13.49 8.15
C ARG A 50 4.53 14.60 9.04
N HIS A 51 3.53 14.29 9.85
CA HIS A 51 2.82 15.27 10.70
C HIS A 51 2.16 16.38 9.88
N LEU A 52 1.74 16.06 8.65
CA LEU A 52 1.00 16.98 7.81
C LEU A 52 -0.49 16.77 8.04
N SER A 53 -1.25 17.85 7.93
CA SER A 53 -2.71 17.77 7.79
C SER A 53 -3.16 18.86 6.84
N PHE A 54 -4.27 18.63 6.17
CA PHE A 54 -4.80 19.53 5.16
C PHE A 54 -6.27 19.79 5.46
N LYS A 55 -6.71 21.03 5.28
CA LYS A 55 -8.11 21.43 5.50
C LYS A 55 -8.99 21.13 4.31
N SER A 56 -8.40 20.92 3.14
CA SER A 56 -9.11 20.58 1.91
C SER A 56 -8.24 19.78 0.96
N PHE A 57 -8.88 19.08 0.03
CA PHE A 57 -8.19 18.40 -1.06
C PHE A 57 -7.35 19.35 -1.92
N ASP A 58 -7.80 20.59 -2.13
CA ASP A 58 -7.05 21.60 -2.88
C ASP A 58 -5.72 21.97 -2.20
N GLU A 59 -5.69 22.05 -0.87
CA GLU A 59 -4.47 22.31 -0.10
C GLU A 59 -3.47 21.15 -0.20
N LEU A 60 -3.97 19.91 -0.10
CA LEU A 60 -3.17 18.71 -0.36
C LEU A 60 -2.60 18.75 -1.77
N ARG A 61 -3.46 18.98 -2.78
CA ARG A 61 -3.06 18.99 -4.19
C ARG A 61 -2.00 20.04 -4.49
N LYS A 62 -2.14 21.26 -3.97
CA LYS A 62 -1.11 22.32 -4.08
C LYS A 62 0.25 21.86 -3.51
N THR A 63 0.22 21.15 -2.40
CA THR A 63 1.43 20.54 -1.81
C THR A 63 1.99 19.46 -2.73
N LEU A 64 1.16 18.56 -3.26
CA LEU A 64 1.61 17.50 -4.18
C LEU A 64 2.21 18.05 -5.48
N VAL A 65 1.65 19.12 -6.06
CA VAL A 65 2.23 19.79 -7.24
C VAL A 65 3.59 20.41 -6.91
N ARG A 66 3.70 21.10 -5.76
CA ARG A 66 4.94 21.75 -5.33
C ARG A 66 6.04 20.73 -5.08
N GLU A 67 5.75 19.73 -4.25
CA GLU A 67 6.74 18.77 -3.76
C GLU A 67 7.00 17.62 -4.75
N ALA A 68 6.01 17.28 -5.59
CA ALA A 68 6.02 16.15 -6.52
C ALA A 68 6.61 14.88 -5.88
N PRO A 69 5.99 14.35 -4.80
CA PRO A 69 6.57 13.25 -4.04
C PRO A 69 6.44 11.90 -4.75
N LEU A 70 7.34 10.99 -4.44
CA LEU A 70 7.38 9.63 -4.99
C LEU A 70 6.25 8.75 -4.42
N HIS A 71 5.93 8.94 -3.14
CA HIS A 71 4.86 8.23 -2.45
C HIS A 71 4.08 9.17 -1.55
N VAL A 72 2.77 8.96 -1.43
CA VAL A 72 1.87 9.74 -0.58
C VAL A 72 1.07 8.76 0.28
N TYR A 73 0.94 9.08 1.56
CA TYR A 73 0.28 8.24 2.55
C TYR A 73 -0.69 9.07 3.37
N ARG A 74 -1.73 8.40 3.86
CA ARG A 74 -2.60 8.87 4.93
C ARG A 74 -2.59 7.87 6.07
N SER A 75 -2.83 8.37 7.26
CA SER A 75 -3.11 7.51 8.42
C SER A 75 -4.45 6.80 8.28
N ALA A 76 -4.51 5.56 8.77
CA ALA A 76 -5.76 4.85 9.06
C ALA A 76 -6.46 5.44 10.30
N ALA A 77 -5.67 5.95 11.24
CA ALA A 77 -6.14 6.61 12.45
C ALA A 77 -6.69 8.01 12.19
N LEU A 78 -7.62 8.41 13.04
CA LEU A 78 -8.19 9.74 13.15
C LEU A 78 -7.67 10.41 14.42
N TYR A 79 -7.38 11.69 14.34
CA TYR A 79 -6.78 12.46 15.42
C TYR A 79 -7.52 13.79 15.63
N GLN A 80 -7.51 14.28 16.87
CA GLN A 80 -7.97 15.63 17.18
C GLN A 80 -6.97 16.68 16.67
N TYR A 81 -5.67 16.38 16.77
CA TYR A 81 -4.57 17.25 16.36
C TYR A 81 -3.57 16.46 15.47
N PRO A 82 -3.86 16.26 14.17
CA PRO A 82 -3.09 15.31 13.35
C PRO A 82 -1.62 15.71 13.11
N GLN A 83 -1.31 17.02 13.23
CA GLN A 83 0.04 17.57 13.10
C GLN A 83 0.87 17.48 14.40
N ALA A 84 0.25 17.20 15.54
CA ALA A 84 0.93 17.19 16.83
C ALA A 84 1.91 15.99 16.95
N PRO A 85 2.84 16.02 17.91
CA PRO A 85 3.56 14.82 18.36
C PRO A 85 2.58 13.73 18.83
N MET A 86 3.01 12.46 18.81
CA MET A 86 2.13 11.30 19.01
C MET A 86 1.29 11.38 20.30
N GLU A 87 1.91 11.75 21.42
CA GLU A 87 1.28 11.84 22.73
C GLU A 87 0.19 12.92 22.80
N GLU A 88 0.28 13.92 21.93
CA GLU A 88 -0.61 15.08 21.88
C GLU A 88 -1.64 15.00 20.76
N LYS A 89 -1.58 13.98 19.88
CA LYS A 89 -2.48 13.90 18.73
C LYS A 89 -3.96 13.76 19.10
N GLY A 90 -4.26 13.20 20.28
CA GLY A 90 -5.62 12.86 20.71
C GLY A 90 -6.27 11.88 19.75
N TRP A 91 -5.94 10.60 19.86
CA TRP A 91 -6.49 9.53 19.02
C TRP A 91 -8.02 9.44 19.16
N LEU A 92 -8.73 9.35 18.04
CA LEU A 92 -10.19 9.32 17.98
C LEU A 92 -10.76 7.98 17.47
N GLY A 93 -9.91 7.13 16.91
CA GLY A 93 -10.32 5.90 16.24
C GLY A 93 -9.38 5.55 15.09
N ALA A 94 -9.55 4.37 14.50
CA ALA A 94 -8.84 3.98 13.28
C ALA A 94 -9.67 3.04 12.41
N GLU A 95 -9.59 3.24 11.10
CA GLU A 95 -10.14 2.28 10.14
C GLU A 95 -9.51 0.90 10.32
N LEU A 96 -10.26 -0.15 9.97
CA LEU A 96 -9.69 -1.49 9.84
C LEU A 96 -9.21 -1.65 8.39
N ILE A 97 -7.88 -1.73 8.22
CA ILE A 97 -7.23 -1.83 6.93
C ILE A 97 -6.70 -3.23 6.72
N PHE A 98 -7.01 -3.82 5.58
CA PHE A 98 -6.39 -5.04 5.08
C PHE A 98 -5.58 -4.72 3.82
N ASP A 99 -4.38 -5.29 3.74
CA ASP A 99 -3.49 -5.20 2.59
C ASP A 99 -3.30 -6.60 1.99
N ILE A 100 -3.79 -6.80 0.77
CA ILE A 100 -3.70 -8.06 0.05
C ILE A 100 -2.67 -7.88 -1.06
N ASP A 101 -1.47 -8.41 -0.81
CA ASP A 101 -0.30 -8.29 -1.69
C ASP A 101 -0.07 -9.57 -2.50
N ALA A 102 0.02 -9.45 -3.82
CA ALA A 102 0.27 -10.58 -4.72
C ALA A 102 1.59 -11.32 -4.43
N ASP A 103 2.59 -10.60 -3.89
CA ASP A 103 3.89 -11.16 -3.52
C ASP A 103 3.76 -12.29 -2.48
N HIS A 104 2.75 -12.21 -1.61
CA HIS A 104 2.49 -13.18 -0.55
C HIS A 104 1.65 -14.37 -1.03
N LEU A 105 1.09 -14.31 -2.24
CA LEU A 105 0.33 -15.41 -2.82
C LEU A 105 1.26 -16.36 -3.59
N GLU A 106 1.07 -17.65 -3.39
CA GLU A 106 1.78 -18.66 -4.17
C GLU A 106 1.14 -18.79 -5.56
N THR A 107 1.85 -18.28 -6.56
CA THR A 107 1.42 -18.31 -7.95
C THR A 107 2.49 -18.97 -8.81
N GLY A 108 2.07 -19.91 -9.67
CA GLY A 108 2.99 -20.62 -10.58
C GLY A 108 3.59 -19.74 -11.67
N CYS A 109 3.14 -18.50 -11.81
CA CYS A 109 3.62 -17.55 -12.81
C CYS A 109 4.86 -16.76 -12.38
N LYS A 110 5.23 -16.75 -11.08
CA LYS A 110 6.42 -16.00 -10.57
C LYS A 110 7.70 -16.25 -11.39
N PRO A 111 8.07 -17.51 -11.72
CA PRO A 111 9.26 -17.79 -12.52
C PRO A 111 9.22 -17.21 -13.94
N GLY A 112 8.03 -16.88 -14.46
CA GLY A 112 7.84 -16.37 -15.82
C GLY A 112 7.93 -14.85 -15.95
N HIS A 113 7.85 -14.10 -14.85
CA HIS A 113 7.85 -12.63 -14.89
C HIS A 113 8.86 -11.97 -13.97
N ASP A 114 9.36 -12.66 -12.94
CA ASP A 114 10.44 -12.12 -12.10
C ASP A 114 11.78 -12.28 -12.82
N TYR A 115 12.63 -11.26 -12.70
CA TYR A 115 13.94 -11.26 -13.34
C TYR A 115 14.94 -10.44 -12.53
N TYR A 116 16.22 -10.64 -12.80
CA TYR A 116 17.31 -9.91 -12.19
C TYR A 116 17.90 -8.94 -13.20
N VAL A 117 18.27 -7.73 -12.75
CA VAL A 117 18.92 -6.71 -13.59
C VAL A 117 20.23 -6.27 -12.98
N CYS A 118 21.27 -6.16 -13.81
CA CYS A 118 22.56 -5.62 -13.40
C CYS A 118 22.50 -4.09 -13.30
N LEU A 119 22.92 -3.53 -12.16
CA LEU A 119 22.91 -2.08 -11.95
C LEU A 119 23.96 -1.34 -12.80
N SER A 120 25.07 -2.02 -13.14
CA SER A 120 26.16 -1.42 -13.91
C SER A 120 25.88 -1.40 -15.42
N CYS A 121 25.51 -2.54 -16.02
CA CYS A 121 25.35 -2.65 -17.48
C CYS A 121 23.89 -2.79 -17.95
N GLY A 122 22.94 -3.05 -17.04
CA GLY A 122 21.52 -3.26 -17.39
C GLY A 122 21.19 -4.65 -17.93
N GLN A 123 22.14 -5.60 -17.93
CA GLN A 123 21.88 -6.98 -18.36
C GLN A 123 20.76 -7.61 -17.52
N ARG A 124 19.79 -8.25 -18.19
CA ARG A 124 18.68 -8.98 -17.57
C ARG A 124 18.95 -10.48 -17.59
N THR A 125 18.51 -11.19 -16.55
CA THR A 125 18.52 -12.66 -16.46
C THR A 125 17.32 -13.17 -15.66
N GLY A 126 16.78 -14.33 -16.01
CA GLY A 126 15.74 -15.00 -15.21
C GLY A 126 16.31 -15.82 -14.04
N GLU A 127 17.62 -16.05 -14.04
CA GLU A 127 18.27 -16.85 -13.01
C GLU A 127 18.69 -15.99 -11.81
N LYS A 128 18.47 -16.53 -10.61
CA LYS A 128 18.91 -15.89 -9.37
C LYS A 128 20.43 -15.83 -9.32
N THR A 129 20.97 -14.63 -9.51
CA THR A 129 22.40 -14.34 -9.37
C THR A 129 22.60 -13.08 -8.54
N GLN A 130 23.72 -13.04 -7.81
CA GLN A 130 24.18 -11.85 -7.08
C GLN A 130 25.18 -11.00 -7.89
N ARG A 131 25.76 -11.58 -8.96
CA ARG A 131 26.71 -10.89 -9.84
C ARG A 131 26.38 -11.11 -11.30
N CYS A 132 26.56 -10.06 -12.09
CA CYS A 132 26.36 -10.09 -13.52
C CYS A 132 27.43 -10.95 -14.21
N GLY A 133 27.00 -11.93 -15.02
CA GLY A 133 27.92 -12.77 -15.81
C GLY A 133 28.66 -12.01 -16.93
N VAL A 134 28.23 -10.79 -17.27
CA VAL A 134 28.83 -9.98 -18.36
C VAL A 134 29.90 -9.01 -17.82
N CYS A 135 29.59 -8.26 -16.75
CA CYS A 135 30.50 -7.23 -16.24
C CYS A 135 30.93 -7.43 -14.76
N GLY A 136 30.45 -8.47 -14.09
CA GLY A 136 30.73 -8.73 -12.67
C GLY A 136 30.02 -7.80 -11.69
N GLY A 137 29.24 -6.82 -12.17
CA GLY A 137 28.51 -5.86 -11.33
C GLY A 137 27.35 -6.49 -10.54
N GLU A 138 26.86 -5.78 -9.54
CA GLU A 138 25.74 -6.21 -8.69
C GLU A 138 24.43 -6.36 -9.49
N THR A 139 23.68 -7.42 -9.17
CA THR A 139 22.35 -7.68 -9.73
C THR A 139 21.29 -7.58 -8.66
N VAL A 140 20.17 -6.96 -9.00
CA VAL A 140 19.01 -6.82 -8.12
C VAL A 140 17.82 -7.58 -8.69
N GLU A 141 17.03 -8.20 -7.82
CA GLU A 141 15.78 -8.83 -8.19
C GLU A 141 14.73 -7.76 -8.51
N VAL A 142 14.03 -7.94 -9.63
CA VAL A 142 12.87 -7.16 -10.03
C VAL A 142 11.67 -8.07 -9.96
N LYS A 143 10.87 -7.86 -8.92
CA LYS A 143 9.57 -8.53 -8.75
C LYS A 143 8.55 -7.86 -9.65
N MET A 144 7.96 -8.63 -10.54
CA MET A 144 6.89 -8.17 -11.41
C MET A 144 5.57 -8.78 -10.97
N VAL A 145 4.48 -8.13 -11.35
CA VAL A 145 3.14 -8.65 -11.17
C VAL A 145 2.48 -8.72 -12.54
N CYS A 146 1.99 -9.91 -12.87
CA CYS A 146 1.23 -10.17 -14.09
C CYS A 146 -0.27 -10.23 -13.80
N ASP A 147 -1.09 -10.30 -14.84
CA ASP A 147 -2.55 -10.37 -14.73
C ASP A 147 -3.03 -11.58 -13.90
N THR A 148 -2.33 -12.72 -13.98
CA THR A 148 -2.64 -13.90 -13.16
C THR A 148 -2.43 -13.64 -11.67
N CYS A 149 -1.38 -12.89 -11.32
CA CYS A 149 -1.13 -12.49 -9.94
C CYS A 149 -2.24 -11.55 -9.43
N LEU A 150 -2.62 -10.55 -10.22
CA LEU A 150 -3.69 -9.62 -9.85
C LEU A 150 -5.04 -10.32 -9.72
N GLU A 151 -5.38 -11.24 -10.64
CA GLU A 151 -6.65 -11.96 -10.58
C GLU A 151 -6.75 -12.85 -9.34
N LYS A 152 -5.68 -13.57 -8.99
CA LYS A 152 -5.64 -14.32 -7.73
C LYS A 152 -5.76 -13.42 -6.50
N THR A 153 -5.08 -12.27 -6.52
CA THR A 153 -5.15 -11.32 -5.40
C THR A 153 -6.55 -10.73 -5.24
N LYS A 154 -7.22 -10.48 -6.37
CA LYS A 154 -8.63 -10.05 -6.40
C LYS A 154 -9.56 -11.13 -5.86
N GLN A 155 -9.32 -12.41 -6.15
CA GLN A 155 -10.11 -13.50 -5.58
C GLN A 155 -10.01 -13.55 -4.05
N GLU A 156 -8.82 -13.35 -3.48
CA GLU A 156 -8.65 -13.27 -2.02
C GLU A 156 -9.34 -12.02 -1.43
N LEU A 157 -9.29 -10.88 -2.12
CA LEU A 157 -10.07 -9.70 -1.74
C LEU A 157 -11.57 -9.98 -1.72
N LEU A 158 -12.11 -10.69 -2.70
CA LEU A 158 -13.55 -11.02 -2.75
C LEU A 158 -13.97 -11.92 -1.59
N LYS A 159 -13.14 -12.88 -1.17
CA LYS A 159 -13.39 -13.68 0.03
C LYS A 159 -13.36 -12.81 1.29
N LEU A 160 -12.41 -11.87 1.37
CA LEU A 160 -12.36 -10.94 2.49
C LEU A 160 -13.63 -10.09 2.58
N ILE A 161 -14.13 -9.58 1.45
CA ILE A 161 -15.39 -8.84 1.39
C ILE A 161 -16.55 -9.71 1.87
N ASP A 162 -16.61 -10.97 1.44
CA ASP A 162 -17.63 -11.93 1.89
C ASP A 162 -17.62 -12.09 3.42
N PHE A 163 -16.45 -12.25 4.05
CA PHE A 163 -16.34 -12.26 5.51
C PHE A 163 -16.84 -10.96 6.14
N MET A 164 -16.46 -9.80 5.59
CA MET A 164 -16.89 -8.51 6.14
C MET A 164 -18.42 -8.38 6.09
N GLU A 165 -19.06 -8.75 4.98
CA GLU A 165 -20.49 -8.59 4.77
C GLU A 165 -21.31 -9.65 5.52
N ASN A 166 -20.96 -10.93 5.40
CA ASN A 166 -21.78 -12.04 5.86
C ASN A 166 -21.49 -12.45 7.31
N ASP A 167 -20.24 -12.39 7.74
CA ASP A 167 -19.86 -12.82 9.09
C ASP A 167 -19.87 -11.64 10.07
N PHE A 168 -19.32 -10.50 9.66
CA PHE A 168 -19.23 -9.31 10.51
C PHE A 168 -20.38 -8.30 10.32
N GLY A 169 -21.17 -8.42 9.25
CA GLY A 169 -22.29 -7.50 8.97
C GLY A 169 -21.84 -6.08 8.59
N LEU A 170 -20.61 -5.92 8.10
CA LEU A 170 -19.98 -4.64 7.77
C LEU A 170 -20.06 -4.38 6.26
N SER A 171 -20.91 -3.43 5.85
CA SER A 171 -21.11 -3.04 4.44
C SER A 171 -20.48 -1.71 4.06
N SER A 172 -19.86 -1.01 5.02
CA SER A 172 -19.20 0.28 4.79
C SER A 172 -17.69 0.10 4.67
N PHE A 173 -17.23 -0.10 3.44
CA PHE A 173 -15.81 -0.21 3.12
C PHE A 173 -15.47 0.41 1.77
N THR A 174 -14.20 0.79 1.64
CA THR A 174 -13.59 1.31 0.42
C THR A 174 -12.52 0.33 -0.07
N VAL A 175 -12.62 -0.09 -1.32
CA VAL A 175 -11.59 -0.89 -2.01
C VAL A 175 -10.71 0.03 -2.84
N SER A 176 -9.39 -0.17 -2.78
CA SER A 176 -8.45 0.53 -3.66
C SER A 176 -7.40 -0.42 -4.22
N PHE A 177 -6.96 -0.17 -5.45
CA PHE A 177 -5.75 -0.79 -5.99
C PHE A 177 -4.53 -0.10 -5.37
N SER A 178 -3.55 -0.86 -4.89
CA SER A 178 -2.36 -0.31 -4.21
C SER A 178 -1.44 0.49 -5.15
N GLY A 179 -1.72 0.47 -6.46
CA GLY A 179 -0.94 1.13 -7.50
C GLY A 179 0.21 0.28 -8.02
N ASN A 180 0.36 -0.95 -7.54
CA ASN A 180 1.45 -1.83 -7.97
C ASN A 180 1.04 -3.31 -8.01
N ARG A 181 0.74 -3.92 -6.86
CA ARG A 181 0.78 -5.40 -6.71
C ARG A 181 -0.37 -6.00 -5.94
N GLY A 182 -1.36 -5.20 -5.55
CA GLY A 182 -2.36 -5.67 -4.62
C GLY A 182 -3.52 -4.71 -4.45
N TYR A 183 -4.32 -5.01 -3.46
CA TYR A 183 -5.52 -4.26 -3.12
C TYR A 183 -5.53 -3.95 -1.63
N HIS A 184 -6.10 -2.78 -1.29
CA HIS A 184 -6.43 -2.47 0.10
C HIS A 184 -7.93 -2.45 0.27
N LEU A 185 -8.39 -3.02 1.38
CA LEU A 185 -9.75 -2.86 1.89
C LEU A 185 -9.69 -1.99 3.14
N ALA A 186 -10.37 -0.84 3.11
CA ALA A 186 -10.51 0.04 4.25
C ALA A 186 -11.95 -0.02 4.77
N VAL A 187 -12.16 -0.60 5.95
CA VAL A 187 -13.47 -0.64 6.60
C VAL A 187 -13.61 0.59 7.48
N GLU A 188 -14.62 1.41 7.19
CA GLU A 188 -14.85 2.73 7.79
C GLU A 188 -16.04 2.73 8.78
N ALA A 189 -16.57 1.55 9.08
CA ALA A 189 -17.69 1.35 10.00
C ALA A 189 -17.35 1.86 11.42
N LYS A 190 -18.32 2.49 12.09
CA LYS A 190 -18.10 3.09 13.42
C LYS A 190 -17.72 2.04 14.46
N GLU A 191 -18.28 0.84 14.29
CA GLU A 191 -18.08 -0.36 15.09
C GLU A 191 -16.60 -0.78 15.13
N VAL A 192 -15.83 -0.49 14.07
CA VAL A 192 -14.41 -0.87 14.00
C VAL A 192 -13.45 0.23 14.43
N LEU A 193 -13.92 1.48 14.57
CA LEU A 193 -13.03 2.63 14.81
C LEU A 193 -12.35 2.54 16.18
N GLU A 194 -13.07 2.09 17.20
CA GLU A 194 -12.57 2.01 18.58
C GLU A 194 -11.81 0.71 18.87
N LEU A 195 -11.76 -0.23 17.92
CA LEU A 195 -11.08 -1.50 18.13
C LEU A 195 -9.60 -1.30 18.44
N GLY A 196 -9.18 -1.84 19.57
CA GLY A 196 -7.78 -1.93 19.98
C GLY A 196 -7.01 -2.96 19.15
N ARG A 197 -5.70 -3.02 19.38
CA ARG A 197 -4.79 -3.92 18.65
C ARG A 197 -5.22 -5.38 18.75
N ASP A 198 -5.56 -5.85 19.95
CA ASP A 198 -5.84 -7.27 20.20
C ASP A 198 -7.14 -7.70 19.48
N ALA A 199 -8.20 -6.90 19.57
CA ALA A 199 -9.44 -7.19 18.85
C ALA A 199 -9.25 -7.21 17.32
N ARG A 200 -8.37 -6.36 16.78
CA ARG A 200 -8.02 -6.41 15.34
C ARG A 200 -7.24 -7.67 14.99
N GLN A 201 -6.36 -8.13 15.88
CA GLN A 201 -5.64 -9.38 15.68
C GLN A 201 -6.60 -10.57 15.64
N GLU A 202 -7.59 -10.64 16.53
CA GLU A 202 -8.61 -11.70 16.51
C GLU A 202 -9.40 -11.73 15.19
N ILE A 203 -9.70 -10.56 14.60
CA ILE A 203 -10.34 -10.50 13.28
C ILE A 203 -9.41 -11.04 12.19
N VAL A 204 -8.13 -10.68 12.23
CA VAL A 204 -7.14 -11.22 11.27
C VAL A 204 -7.03 -12.73 11.42
N ASP A 205 -6.98 -13.24 12.65
CA ASP A 205 -6.85 -14.67 12.92
C ASP A 205 -8.09 -15.44 12.43
N TYR A 206 -9.28 -14.89 12.65
CA TYR A 206 -10.54 -15.44 12.14
C TYR A 206 -10.53 -15.53 10.61
N VAL A 207 -10.25 -14.42 9.92
CA VAL A 207 -10.27 -14.35 8.45
C VAL A 207 -9.20 -15.23 7.81
N THR A 208 -8.04 -15.35 8.45
CA THR A 208 -6.95 -16.20 7.95
C THR A 208 -7.10 -17.67 8.35
N GLY A 209 -8.07 -17.99 9.23
CA GLY A 209 -8.21 -19.31 9.85
C GLY A 209 -7.00 -19.69 10.71
N SER A 210 -6.24 -18.70 11.17
CA SER A 210 -5.12 -18.92 12.08
C SER A 210 -5.65 -19.51 13.38
N HIS A 211 -4.96 -20.51 13.90
CA HIS A 211 -5.33 -21.20 15.14
C HIS A 211 -6.61 -22.07 15.08
N ILE A 212 -7.22 -22.25 13.90
CA ILE A 212 -8.28 -23.25 13.70
C ILE A 212 -7.63 -24.61 13.43
N SER A 213 -7.85 -25.57 14.33
CA SER A 213 -7.49 -26.96 14.09
C SER A 213 -8.66 -27.67 13.41
N ILE A 214 -8.52 -27.89 12.11
CA ILE A 214 -9.49 -28.59 11.25
C ILE A 214 -9.87 -29.98 11.78
N GLY A 215 -8.96 -30.64 12.50
CA GLY A 215 -9.22 -31.93 13.13
C GLY A 215 -10.29 -31.88 14.22
N PHE A 216 -10.47 -30.76 14.93
CA PHE A 216 -11.57 -30.60 15.88
C PHE A 216 -12.93 -30.38 15.20
N HIS A 217 -12.92 -30.07 13.90
CA HIS A 217 -14.11 -29.91 13.07
C HIS A 217 -14.41 -31.14 12.20
N GLY A 218 -13.73 -32.27 12.44
CA GLY A 218 -13.98 -33.52 11.72
C GLY A 218 -13.49 -33.53 10.27
N LEU A 219 -12.65 -32.56 9.90
CA LEU A 219 -11.97 -32.51 8.61
C LEU A 219 -10.57 -33.15 8.74
N PRO A 220 -10.12 -33.91 7.72
CA PRO A 220 -8.86 -34.63 7.76
C PRO A 220 -7.63 -33.73 7.89
#